data_AF-A0A1X7J0K9-F1
#
_entry.id   AF-A0A1X7J0K9-F1
#
_cell.length_a   1.000
_cell.length_b   1.000
_cell.length_c   1.000
_cell.angle_alpha   90.00
_cell.angle_beta   90.00
_cell.angle_gamma   90.00
#
_symmetry.space_group_name_H-M   'P 1'
#
loop_
_entity.id
_entity.type
_entity.pdbx_description
1 polymer ?
#
loop_
_entity_poly.entity_id
_entity_poly.type
_entity_poly.pdbx_seq_one_letter_code
_entity_poly.pdbx_strand_id
1 'polypeptide(L)'
;MQKLVFLFSILLILSCRQEKLNLDNSEPSAESGARLWHLRDTISTSEKWGSDSVRQILLESDILKEAHLETKSDAAIYLFVGDKLIKKSSNGYLEHSFNEDKAEPVYLHLDQNLSELTYGIYTLESRSQNGGYSSLGKEERARLWVSDNILLILLLGASLFMVIIKINYDKRYINILSFNKIFTTRLNEGDQSRVRIMDEDNLVFAGFYAFLTAGLIYFLDIDNSLAFFGIGANGIIEYLKILSIVAIGLIAKVILISIASNLFGNSKIPAFYVKEMLNINLFFIIILFFSSILIYLFLGSIPAFWLSVSTYALLLFYILRLVLLYFKILKLSSFTNLYLFSYFCTTEIFPFLIGLKYFLR
;
A
#
# COMPACT_ATOMS: atom_id res chain seq x y z
N MET A 1 3.76 34.15 -7.35
CA MET A 1 4.87 33.18 -7.53
C MET A 1 5.96 33.26 -6.45
N GLN A 2 6.55 34.42 -6.11
CA GLN A 2 7.66 34.50 -5.13
C GLN A 2 7.36 33.91 -3.74
N LYS A 3 6.16 34.11 -3.20
CA LYS A 3 5.76 33.52 -1.90
C LYS A 3 5.65 31.98 -1.94
N LEU A 4 5.50 31.40 -3.12
CA LEU A 4 5.30 29.97 -3.35
C LEU A 4 6.65 29.23 -3.46
N VAL A 5 7.64 29.86 -4.10
CA VAL A 5 9.04 29.41 -4.09
C VAL A 5 9.60 29.40 -2.66
N PHE A 6 9.27 30.43 -1.87
CA PHE A 6 9.73 30.54 -0.48
C PHE A 6 9.18 29.42 0.42
N LEU A 7 7.92 29.04 0.24
CA LEU A 7 7.28 27.98 1.03
C LEU A 7 7.81 26.58 0.64
N PHE A 8 8.13 26.38 -0.64
CA PHE A 8 8.74 25.14 -1.14
C PHE A 8 10.18 24.96 -0.64
N SER A 9 10.96 26.04 -0.56
CA SER A 9 12.31 26.02 0.01
C SER A 9 12.33 25.69 1.51
N ILE A 10 11.35 26.16 2.28
CA ILE A 10 11.24 25.85 3.72
C ILE A 10 10.93 24.37 3.96
N LEU A 11 10.08 23.77 3.13
CA LEU A 11 9.74 22.34 3.18
C LEU A 11 10.92 21.43 2.84
N LEU A 12 11.75 21.83 1.86
CA LEU A 12 13.00 21.13 1.54
C LEU A 12 14.03 21.21 2.67
N ILE A 13 14.12 22.35 3.35
CA ILE A 13 15.07 22.54 4.47
C ILE A 13 14.62 21.74 5.72
N LEU A 14 13.32 21.63 5.98
CA LEU A 14 12.80 20.85 7.10
C LEU A 14 12.99 19.34 6.88
N SER A 15 12.86 18.86 5.64
CA SER A 15 13.06 17.44 5.32
C SER A 15 14.52 16.98 5.44
N CYS A 16 15.49 17.89 5.31
CA CYS A 16 16.92 17.57 5.45
C CYS A 16 17.46 17.63 6.89
N ARG A 17 16.71 18.16 7.88
CA ARG A 17 17.27 18.48 9.21
C ARG A 17 17.12 17.38 10.27
N GLN A 18 16.49 16.25 9.95
CA GLN A 18 16.03 15.30 10.98
C GLN A 18 16.86 14.02 11.15
N GLU A 19 18.18 14.08 10.90
CA GLU A 19 19.08 12.94 11.13
C GLU A 19 20.26 13.34 12.03
N LYS A 20 20.05 13.23 13.34
CA LYS A 20 21.12 13.04 14.33
C LYS A 20 20.53 12.50 15.64
N LEU A 21 20.06 11.26 15.61
CA LEU A 21 19.78 10.53 16.85
C LEU A 21 21.07 9.80 17.26
N ASN A 22 21.72 10.35 18.28
CA ASN A 22 22.83 9.70 18.98
C ASN A 22 22.35 8.35 19.52
N LEU A 23 22.95 7.26 19.02
CA LEU A 23 22.88 5.97 19.69
C LEU A 23 23.85 6.00 20.87
N ASP A 24 23.30 5.96 22.08
CA ASP A 24 24.03 5.73 23.31
C ASP A 24 24.65 4.33 23.29
N ASN A 25 25.97 4.27 23.50
CA ASN A 25 26.73 3.05 23.72
C ASN A 25 26.43 2.53 25.13
N SER A 26 25.55 1.54 25.24
CA SER A 26 25.47 0.67 26.43
C SER A 26 25.89 -0.73 26.03
N GLU A 27 26.92 -1.26 26.69
CA GLU A 27 27.40 -2.62 26.48
C GLU A 27 26.34 -3.63 26.94
N PRO A 28 25.88 -4.55 26.08
CA PRO A 28 24.88 -5.55 26.46
C PRO A 28 25.54 -6.70 27.25
N SER A 29 24.90 -7.08 28.36
CA SER A 29 25.22 -8.29 29.12
C SER A 29 25.07 -9.55 28.26
N ALA A 30 25.88 -10.57 28.58
CA ALA A 30 26.21 -11.73 27.74
C ALA A 30 25.07 -12.76 27.48
N GLU A 31 23.82 -12.47 27.84
CA GLU A 31 22.66 -13.37 27.60
C GLU A 31 21.55 -12.68 26.79
N SER A 32 21.90 -11.81 25.85
CA SER A 32 20.92 -11.03 25.06
C SER A 32 20.48 -11.70 23.75
N GLY A 33 20.24 -13.01 23.76
CA GLY A 33 19.55 -13.70 22.66
C GLY A 33 18.05 -13.46 22.71
N ALA A 34 17.40 -13.21 21.56
CA ALA A 34 15.94 -13.17 21.51
C ALA A 34 15.42 -14.62 21.61
N ARG A 35 14.50 -14.86 22.55
CA ARG A 35 13.83 -16.16 22.68
C ARG A 35 12.62 -16.18 21.74
N LEU A 36 12.67 -17.00 20.69
CA LEU A 36 11.52 -17.25 19.83
C LEU A 36 10.79 -18.50 20.34
N TRP A 37 9.61 -18.32 20.92
CA TRP A 37 8.80 -19.43 21.42
C TRP A 37 8.11 -20.15 20.26
N HIS A 38 8.39 -21.45 20.12
CA HIS A 38 7.70 -22.31 19.16
C HIS A 38 6.42 -22.87 19.75
N LEU A 39 6.46 -23.22 21.03
CA LEU A 39 5.31 -23.75 21.77
C LEU A 39 5.38 -23.25 23.21
N ARG A 40 4.23 -22.80 23.74
CA ARG A 40 4.06 -22.47 25.16
C ARG A 40 2.72 -22.99 25.62
N ASP A 41 2.73 -23.80 26.65
CA ASP A 41 1.53 -24.40 27.21
C ASP A 41 1.55 -24.33 28.74
N THR A 42 0.38 -24.08 29.31
CA THR A 42 0.18 -23.98 30.76
C THR A 42 -0.93 -24.93 31.15
N ILE A 43 -0.57 -26.04 31.77
CA ILE A 43 -1.56 -26.97 32.31
C ILE A 43 -1.97 -26.43 33.69
N SER A 44 -2.88 -25.44 33.71
CA SER A 44 -3.38 -24.82 34.95
C SER A 44 -4.66 -25.47 35.48
N THR A 45 -5.32 -26.29 34.68
CA THR A 45 -6.59 -26.91 35.03
C THR A 45 -6.67 -28.31 34.45
N SER A 46 -6.21 -29.31 35.20
CA SER A 46 -6.51 -30.70 34.89
C SER A 46 -7.50 -31.25 35.91
N GLU A 47 -8.69 -31.65 35.44
CA GLU A 47 -9.53 -32.63 36.14
C GLU A 47 -8.63 -33.79 36.58
N LYS A 48 -8.85 -34.38 37.75
CA LYS A 48 -8.05 -35.53 38.21
C LYS A 48 -8.09 -36.66 37.18
N TRP A 49 -7.03 -36.81 36.39
CA TRP A 49 -6.82 -37.92 35.47
C TRP A 49 -6.55 -39.20 36.31
N GLY A 50 -7.16 -40.32 35.91
CA GLY A 50 -7.20 -41.58 36.68
C GLY A 50 -5.86 -42.14 37.14
N SER A 51 -5.89 -42.96 38.20
CA SER A 51 -4.82 -43.13 39.20
C SER A 51 -3.52 -43.84 38.81
N ASP A 52 -3.41 -44.47 37.64
CA ASP A 52 -2.37 -45.50 37.45
C ASP A 52 -1.41 -45.26 36.26
N SER A 53 -1.61 -44.21 35.45
CA SER A 53 -0.75 -43.92 34.29
C SER A 53 0.28 -42.82 34.58
N VAL A 54 1.57 -43.12 34.34
CA VAL A 54 2.64 -42.10 34.28
C VAL A 54 2.23 -41.02 33.28
N ARG A 55 2.22 -39.76 33.72
CA ARG A 55 1.91 -38.61 32.85
C ARG A 55 3.10 -38.37 31.94
N GLN A 56 2.90 -38.45 30.63
CA GLN A 56 3.94 -38.21 29.63
C GLN A 56 3.44 -37.19 28.61
N ILE A 57 4.27 -36.18 28.31
CA ILE A 57 4.06 -35.26 27.19
C ILE A 57 5.08 -35.63 26.12
N LEU A 58 4.60 -35.99 24.93
CA LEU A 58 5.44 -36.16 23.75
C LEU A 58 5.74 -34.77 23.16
N LEU A 59 7.02 -34.42 23.06
CA LEU A 59 7.47 -33.22 22.37
C LEU A 59 7.73 -33.59 20.91
N GLU A 60 7.10 -32.89 19.97
CA GLU A 60 7.28 -33.14 18.54
C GLU A 60 8.74 -32.91 18.13
N SER A 61 9.37 -33.95 17.56
CA SER A 61 10.80 -33.97 17.23
C SER A 61 11.22 -32.92 16.20
N ASP A 62 10.32 -32.55 15.30
CA ASP A 62 10.61 -31.68 14.14
C ASP A 62 11.00 -30.26 14.55
N ILE A 63 10.64 -29.85 15.77
CA ILE A 63 10.89 -28.50 16.32
C ILE A 63 12.16 -28.48 17.20
N LEU A 64 12.75 -29.63 17.53
CA LEU A 64 13.78 -29.73 18.57
C LEU A 64 15.21 -29.44 18.11
N LYS A 65 15.44 -29.22 16.82
CA LYS A 65 16.78 -28.90 16.31
C LYS A 65 17.20 -27.50 16.78
N GLU A 66 18.30 -27.44 17.54
CA GLU A 66 18.82 -26.19 18.15
C GLU A 66 17.83 -25.52 19.13
N ALA A 67 16.89 -26.30 19.66
CA ALA A 67 15.89 -25.81 20.58
C ALA A 67 16.35 -25.94 22.04
N HIS A 68 15.80 -25.06 22.87
CA HIS A 68 15.90 -25.06 24.30
C HIS A 68 14.53 -25.36 24.87
N LEU A 69 14.46 -26.35 25.75
CA LEU A 69 13.30 -26.65 26.57
C LEU A 69 13.49 -25.99 27.92
N GLU A 70 12.54 -25.15 28.31
CA GLU A 70 12.41 -24.62 29.66
C GLU A 70 11.09 -25.09 30.27
N THR A 71 11.18 -25.72 31.43
CA THR A 71 10.03 -26.22 32.17
C THR A 71 10.08 -25.71 33.60
N LYS A 72 8.90 -25.39 34.12
CA LYS A 72 8.67 -24.98 35.49
C LYS A 72 7.43 -25.70 36.03
N SER A 73 7.61 -26.40 37.14
CA SER A 73 6.58 -27.15 37.83
C SER A 73 6.75 -27.09 39.35
N ASP A 74 5.68 -27.45 40.05
CA ASP A 74 5.62 -27.67 41.49
C ASP A 74 6.08 -29.08 41.92
N ALA A 75 6.32 -30.01 40.99
CA ALA A 75 6.73 -31.38 41.28
C ALA A 75 7.93 -31.84 40.43
N ALA A 76 8.41 -33.07 40.63
CA ALA A 76 9.56 -33.61 39.92
C ALA A 76 9.26 -33.84 38.42
N ILE A 77 10.23 -33.50 37.56
CA ILE A 77 10.14 -33.69 36.11
C ILE A 77 11.32 -34.52 35.63
N TYR A 78 11.07 -35.39 34.65
CA TYR A 78 12.06 -36.27 34.05
C TYR A 78 11.99 -36.12 32.51
N LEU A 79 13.12 -35.84 31.89
CA LEU A 79 13.26 -35.73 30.43
C LEU A 79 13.88 -37.00 29.87
N PHE A 80 13.15 -37.65 28.96
CA PHE A 80 13.58 -38.86 28.25
C PHE A 80 13.74 -38.57 26.75
N VAL A 81 14.73 -39.21 26.14
CA VAL A 81 14.90 -39.27 24.69
C VAL A 81 14.97 -40.75 24.33
N GLY A 82 13.98 -41.23 23.58
CA GLY A 82 13.69 -42.67 23.51
C GLY A 82 13.47 -43.25 24.91
N ASP A 83 14.16 -44.35 25.22
CA ASP A 83 14.07 -45.02 26.53
C ASP A 83 15.13 -44.52 27.55
N LYS A 84 15.95 -43.53 27.16
CA LYS A 84 17.08 -43.07 27.98
C LYS A 84 16.72 -41.81 28.76
N LEU A 85 16.86 -41.88 30.08
CA LEU A 85 16.75 -40.71 30.96
C LEU A 85 17.94 -39.76 30.69
N ILE A 86 17.65 -38.55 30.21
CA ILE A 86 18.66 -37.53 29.92
C ILE A 86 18.86 -36.59 31.10
N LYS A 87 17.76 -36.11 31.69
CA LYS A 87 17.80 -35.14 32.79
C LYS A 87 16.65 -35.34 33.76
N LYS A 88 16.92 -35.14 35.05
CA LYS A 88 15.93 -35.16 36.13
C LYS A 88 16.00 -33.85 36.90
N SER A 89 14.85 -33.29 37.23
CA SER A 89 14.72 -32.15 38.12
C SER A 89 13.79 -32.47 39.28
N SER A 90 14.31 -32.41 40.51
CA SER A 90 13.52 -32.61 41.72
C SER A 90 12.86 -31.32 42.21
N ASN A 91 13.32 -30.15 41.76
CA ASN A 91 12.79 -28.84 42.16
C ASN A 91 11.79 -28.26 41.14
N GLY A 92 11.39 -29.05 40.15
CA GLY A 92 10.44 -28.68 39.11
C GLY A 92 10.95 -27.66 38.09
N TYR A 93 12.19 -27.19 38.16
CA TYR A 93 12.81 -26.40 37.09
C TYR A 93 13.76 -27.27 36.27
N LEU A 94 13.48 -27.43 34.98
CA LEU A 94 14.37 -28.16 34.06
C LEU A 94 14.58 -27.34 32.80
N GLU A 95 15.84 -27.07 32.51
CA GLU A 95 16.32 -26.43 31.28
C GLU A 95 17.22 -27.41 30.51
N HIS A 96 16.99 -27.60 29.21
CA HIS A 96 17.79 -28.50 28.39
C HIS A 96 17.96 -27.95 26.96
N SER A 97 19.18 -28.01 26.42
CA SER A 97 19.51 -27.62 25.05
C SER A 97 19.66 -28.87 24.18
N PHE A 98 18.94 -28.92 23.08
CA PHE A 98 19.03 -29.98 22.08
C PHE A 98 20.04 -29.59 20.99
N ASN A 99 21.23 -30.19 21.03
CA ASN A 99 22.33 -29.84 20.10
C ASN A 99 22.46 -30.80 18.91
N GLU A 100 21.71 -31.90 18.88
CA GLU A 100 21.86 -32.96 17.87
C GLU A 100 20.52 -33.25 17.19
N ASP A 101 20.59 -33.57 15.89
CA ASP A 101 19.46 -34.09 15.11
C ASP A 101 19.13 -35.50 15.62
N LYS A 102 18.32 -35.57 16.67
CA LYS A 102 17.84 -36.84 17.22
C LYS A 102 16.50 -37.15 16.60
N ALA A 103 16.47 -38.19 15.78
CA ALA A 103 15.24 -38.77 15.24
C ALA A 103 14.40 -39.52 16.30
N GLU A 104 14.88 -39.58 17.55
CA GLU A 104 14.21 -40.28 18.64
C GLU A 104 13.17 -39.35 19.32
N PRO A 105 11.98 -39.88 19.66
CA PRO A 105 10.94 -39.10 20.33
C PRO A 105 11.40 -38.63 21.72
N VAL A 106 11.02 -37.41 22.07
CA VAL A 106 11.37 -36.79 23.36
C VAL A 106 10.14 -36.75 24.25
N TYR A 107 10.25 -37.33 25.44
CA TYR A 107 9.16 -37.41 26.40
C TYR A 107 9.48 -36.63 27.67
N LEU A 108 8.51 -35.84 28.14
CA LEU A 108 8.52 -35.21 29.45
C LEU A 108 7.63 -36.04 30.39
N HIS A 109 8.25 -36.80 31.28
CA HIS A 109 7.56 -37.56 32.31
C HIS A 109 7.35 -36.67 33.55
N LEU A 110 6.12 -36.64 34.03
CA LEU A 110 5.69 -35.79 35.13
C LEU A 110 5.35 -36.62 36.36
N ASP A 111 5.70 -36.10 37.54
CA ASP A 111 5.24 -36.67 38.81
C ASP A 111 3.71 -36.68 38.90
N GLN A 112 3.15 -37.70 39.54
CA GLN A 112 1.70 -37.83 39.74
C GLN A 112 1.12 -36.67 40.58
N ASN A 113 1.94 -36.08 41.45
CA ASN A 113 1.54 -34.98 42.33
C ASN A 113 1.61 -33.60 41.66
N LEU A 114 1.99 -33.52 40.38
CA LEU A 114 2.08 -32.26 39.65
C LEU A 114 0.71 -31.58 39.54
N SER A 115 0.62 -30.33 40.02
CA SER A 115 -0.58 -29.49 39.88
C SER A 115 -0.39 -28.36 38.86
N GLU A 116 0.85 -27.88 38.68
CA GLU A 116 1.18 -26.82 37.73
C GLU A 116 2.35 -27.22 36.85
N LEU A 117 2.18 -27.08 35.53
CA LEU A 117 3.26 -27.18 34.56
C LEU A 117 3.18 -26.01 33.58
N THR A 118 4.26 -25.24 33.53
CA THR A 118 4.56 -24.35 32.42
C THR A 118 5.76 -24.93 31.69
N TYR A 119 5.59 -25.24 30.41
CA TYR A 119 6.73 -25.57 29.57
C TYR A 119 6.68 -24.75 28.29
N GLY A 120 7.86 -24.54 27.71
CA GLY A 120 7.90 -24.15 26.33
C GLY A 120 9.25 -24.45 25.70
N ILE A 121 9.19 -24.51 24.38
CA ILE A 121 10.31 -24.80 23.52
C ILE A 121 10.62 -23.51 22.78
N TYR A 122 11.86 -23.04 22.87
CA TYR A 122 12.33 -21.86 22.15
C TYR A 122 13.68 -22.12 21.51
N THR A 123 13.97 -21.51 20.37
CA THR A 123 15.33 -21.49 19.84
C THR A 123 16.03 -20.25 20.36
N LEU A 124 17.29 -20.39 20.81
CA LEU A 124 18.15 -19.24 21.00
C LEU A 124 18.71 -18.89 19.63
N GLU A 125 18.13 -17.90 18.98
CA GLU A 125 18.83 -17.27 17.89
C GLU A 125 20.05 -16.58 18.48
N SER A 126 21.21 -17.23 18.31
CA SER A 126 22.49 -16.60 18.52
C SER A 126 22.44 -15.27 17.78
N ARG A 127 22.53 -14.17 18.55
CA ARG A 127 22.88 -12.86 18.01
C ARG A 127 24.29 -13.01 17.46
N SER A 128 24.42 -13.64 16.30
CA SER A 128 25.49 -13.42 15.36
C SER A 128 25.46 -11.91 15.10
N GLN A 129 26.35 -11.23 15.80
CA GLN A 129 26.72 -9.87 15.46
C GLN A 129 27.14 -9.91 13.99
N ASN A 130 26.38 -9.20 13.16
CA ASN A 130 26.62 -8.93 11.73
C ASN A 130 26.02 -9.94 10.75
N GLY A 131 24.78 -9.69 10.28
CA GLY A 131 24.39 -10.14 8.94
C GLY A 131 22.89 -10.21 8.65
N GLY A 132 22.13 -10.96 9.45
CA GLY A 132 20.77 -11.38 9.06
C GLY A 132 19.62 -10.55 9.63
N TYR A 133 19.65 -10.23 10.92
CA TYR A 133 18.51 -9.56 11.59
C TYR A 133 18.59 -8.04 11.62
N SER A 134 19.79 -7.47 11.45
CA SER A 134 19.95 -6.02 11.25
C SER A 134 19.63 -5.59 9.82
N SER A 135 19.54 -6.51 8.84
CA SER A 135 19.04 -6.23 7.49
C SER A 135 17.53 -6.41 7.42
N LEU A 136 16.96 -7.51 7.95
CA LEU A 136 15.50 -7.71 7.92
C LEU A 136 14.73 -6.64 8.73
N GLY A 137 15.15 -6.31 9.95
CA GLY A 137 14.46 -5.31 10.78
C GLY A 137 14.76 -3.85 10.41
N LYS A 138 15.93 -3.54 9.83
CA LYS A 138 16.21 -2.16 9.36
C LYS A 138 15.66 -1.92 7.97
N GLU A 139 15.69 -2.89 7.07
CA GLU A 139 15.19 -2.71 5.71
C GLU A 139 13.66 -2.63 5.70
N GLU A 140 12.97 -3.47 6.49
CA GLU A 140 11.52 -3.40 6.64
C GLU A 140 11.08 -2.09 7.33
N ARG A 141 11.77 -1.69 8.41
CA ARG A 141 11.50 -0.40 9.08
C ARG A 141 11.88 0.80 8.22
N ALA A 142 12.95 0.73 7.42
CA ALA A 142 13.33 1.79 6.49
C ALA A 142 12.33 1.90 5.33
N ARG A 143 11.84 0.78 4.78
CA ARG A 143 10.78 0.79 3.77
C ARG A 143 9.49 1.40 4.30
N LEU A 144 9.06 1.02 5.51
CA LEU A 144 7.91 1.63 6.16
C LEU A 144 8.11 3.14 6.39
N TRP A 145 9.29 3.55 6.86
CA TRP A 145 9.61 4.97 7.06
C TRP A 145 9.61 5.79 5.76
N VAL A 146 10.17 5.22 4.68
CA VAL A 146 10.15 5.85 3.35
C VAL A 146 8.72 5.97 2.82
N SER A 147 7.92 4.90 2.95
CA SER A 147 6.50 4.89 2.57
C SER A 147 5.71 5.98 3.32
N ASP A 148 5.86 6.04 4.64
CA ASP A 148 5.13 6.99 5.48
C ASP A 148 5.49 8.45 5.19
N ASN A 149 6.78 8.73 4.96
CA ASN A 149 7.24 10.07 4.57
C ASN A 149 6.71 10.47 3.19
N ILE A 150 6.70 9.55 2.23
CA ILE A 150 6.18 9.84 0.89
C ILE A 150 4.68 10.07 0.93
N LEU A 151 3.93 9.28 1.71
CA LEU A 151 2.50 9.53 1.93
C LEU A 151 2.27 10.94 2.49
N LEU A 152 3.05 11.35 3.49
CA LEU A 152 2.96 12.67 4.08
C LEU A 152 3.26 13.77 3.05
N ILE A 153 4.30 13.60 2.24
CA ILE A 153 4.65 14.51 1.14
C ILE A 153 3.51 14.58 0.10
N LEU A 154 2.92 13.45 -0.26
CA LEU A 154 1.80 13.38 -1.21
C LEU A 154 0.56 14.10 -0.66
N LEU A 155 0.25 13.93 0.62
CA LEU A 155 -0.89 14.57 1.28
C LEU A 155 -0.68 16.09 1.43
N LEU A 156 0.52 16.51 1.84
CA LEU A 156 0.89 17.93 1.87
C LEU A 156 0.88 18.55 0.47
N GLY A 157 1.41 17.84 -0.53
CA GLY A 157 1.38 18.28 -1.92
C GLY A 157 -0.05 18.43 -2.43
N ALA A 158 -0.90 17.41 -2.24
CA ALA A 158 -2.30 17.43 -2.67
C ALA A 158 -3.09 18.55 -2.01
N SER A 159 -2.93 18.75 -0.70
CA SER A 159 -3.59 19.82 0.04
C SER A 159 -3.11 21.21 -0.41
N LEU A 160 -1.82 21.40 -0.63
CA LEU A 160 -1.26 22.65 -1.16
C LEU A 160 -1.83 22.95 -2.55
N PHE A 161 -1.87 21.96 -3.45
CA PHE A 161 -2.49 22.10 -4.77
C PHE A 161 -3.97 22.50 -4.67
N MET A 162 -4.74 21.86 -3.80
CA MET A 162 -6.15 22.19 -3.58
C MET A 162 -6.34 23.63 -3.09
N VAL A 163 -5.48 24.10 -2.18
CA VAL A 163 -5.52 25.49 -1.70
C VAL A 163 -5.17 26.47 -2.82
N ILE A 164 -4.12 26.19 -3.60
CA ILE A 164 -3.73 27.02 -4.76
C ILE A 164 -4.88 27.10 -5.77
N ILE A 165 -5.50 25.96 -6.08
CA ILE A 165 -6.62 25.88 -7.01
C ILE A 165 -7.82 26.66 -6.49
N LYS A 166 -8.17 26.51 -5.20
CA LYS A 166 -9.29 27.23 -4.59
C LYS A 166 -9.08 28.75 -4.63
N ILE A 167 -7.87 29.23 -4.34
CA ILE A 167 -7.58 30.67 -4.29
C ILE A 167 -7.58 31.28 -5.70
N ASN A 168 -6.95 30.63 -6.68
CA ASN A 168 -6.77 31.20 -8.01
C ASN A 168 -7.94 30.89 -8.97
N TYR A 169 -8.66 29.78 -8.74
CA TYR A 169 -9.65 29.25 -9.68
C TYR A 169 -10.97 28.81 -8.98
N ASP A 170 -11.44 29.58 -8.00
CA ASP A 170 -12.61 29.24 -7.15
C ASP A 170 -13.85 28.77 -7.93
N LYS A 171 -14.25 29.50 -8.98
CA LYS A 171 -15.40 29.12 -9.83
C LYS A 171 -15.23 27.71 -10.42
N ARG A 172 -14.02 27.39 -10.88
CA ARG A 172 -13.72 26.11 -11.51
C ARG A 172 -13.55 25.00 -10.48
N TYR A 173 -12.95 25.30 -9.33
CA TYR A 173 -12.86 24.40 -8.18
C TYR A 173 -14.25 23.90 -7.76
N ILE A 174 -15.22 24.80 -7.58
CA ILE A 174 -16.61 24.45 -7.24
C ILE A 174 -17.26 23.59 -8.33
N ASN A 175 -16.97 23.87 -9.60
CA ASN A 175 -17.51 23.08 -10.71
C ASN A 175 -17.01 21.63 -10.69
N ILE A 176 -15.73 21.42 -10.37
CA ILE A 176 -15.11 20.09 -10.35
C ILE A 176 -15.58 19.28 -9.14
N LEU A 177 -15.73 19.91 -7.97
CA LEU A 177 -16.18 19.19 -6.77
C LEU A 177 -17.70 19.00 -6.70
N SER A 178 -18.47 19.63 -7.59
CA SER A 178 -19.92 19.51 -7.61
C SER A 178 -20.35 18.24 -8.35
N PHE A 179 -20.74 17.23 -7.59
CA PHE A 179 -21.34 15.99 -8.11
C PHE A 179 -22.48 16.28 -9.10
N ASN A 180 -23.40 17.18 -8.74
CA ASN A 180 -24.54 17.54 -9.59
C ASN A 180 -24.12 18.10 -10.96
N LYS A 181 -22.99 18.81 -11.05
CA LYS A 181 -22.49 19.36 -12.31
C LYS A 181 -21.80 18.31 -13.19
N ILE A 182 -21.22 17.28 -12.59
CA ILE A 182 -20.62 16.17 -13.34
C ILE A 182 -21.70 15.32 -14.00
N PHE A 183 -22.76 15.00 -13.26
CA PHE A 183 -23.85 14.16 -13.76
C PHE A 183 -24.94 14.92 -14.53
N THR A 184 -24.97 16.26 -14.47
CA THR A 184 -25.89 17.03 -15.31
C THR A 184 -25.48 16.96 -16.77
N THR A 185 -26.46 16.67 -17.62
CA THR A 185 -26.32 16.71 -19.08
C THR A 185 -26.70 18.07 -19.67
N ARG A 186 -27.09 19.05 -18.84
CA ARG A 186 -27.37 20.42 -19.32
C ARG A 186 -26.06 21.17 -19.49
N LEU A 187 -25.81 21.60 -20.72
CA LEU A 187 -24.68 22.45 -21.06
C LEU A 187 -25.02 23.90 -20.70
N ASN A 188 -24.15 24.57 -19.94
CA ASN A 188 -24.23 26.02 -19.78
C ASN A 188 -23.68 26.66 -21.06
N GLU A 189 -24.57 27.07 -21.96
CA GLU A 189 -24.24 27.63 -23.28
C GLU A 189 -23.34 28.88 -23.20
N GLY A 190 -23.35 29.60 -22.08
CA GLY A 190 -22.51 30.79 -21.87
C GLY A 190 -21.01 30.53 -21.69
N ASP A 191 -20.61 29.34 -21.24
CA ASP A 191 -19.21 29.04 -20.85
C ASP A 191 -18.35 28.45 -21.98
N GLN A 192 -18.92 28.24 -23.17
CA GLN A 192 -18.31 27.43 -24.22
C GLN A 192 -17.53 28.23 -25.28
N SER A 193 -17.77 29.54 -25.38
CA SER A 193 -17.27 30.35 -26.51
C SER A 193 -15.80 30.77 -26.40
N ARG A 194 -15.14 30.58 -25.26
CA ARG A 194 -13.78 31.13 -25.01
C ARG A 194 -12.73 30.15 -24.50
N VAL A 195 -13.05 28.88 -24.29
CA VAL A 195 -12.07 27.93 -23.72
C VAL A 195 -11.05 27.54 -24.78
N ARG A 196 -9.77 27.84 -24.55
CA ARG A 196 -8.66 27.27 -25.34
C ARG A 196 -8.20 25.98 -24.68
N ILE A 197 -7.70 25.04 -25.49
CA ILE A 197 -7.23 23.75 -25.00
C ILE A 197 -6.14 23.93 -23.93
N MET A 198 -5.23 24.89 -24.14
CA MET A 198 -4.11 25.19 -23.24
C MET A 198 -4.31 26.48 -22.44
N ASP A 199 -5.53 26.77 -21.99
CA ASP A 199 -5.72 27.82 -20.97
C ASP A 199 -4.95 27.47 -19.70
N GLU A 200 -4.43 28.50 -19.01
CA GLU A 200 -3.63 28.36 -17.78
C GLU A 200 -4.34 27.49 -16.74
N ASP A 201 -5.65 27.72 -16.57
CA ASP A 201 -6.50 26.90 -15.72
C ASP A 201 -6.40 25.41 -16.10
N ASN A 202 -6.58 25.06 -17.38
CA ASN A 202 -6.55 23.66 -17.83
C ASN A 202 -5.21 22.99 -17.51
N LEU A 203 -4.11 23.73 -17.65
CA LEU A 203 -2.77 23.23 -17.35
C LEU A 203 -2.59 22.96 -15.85
N VAL A 204 -3.06 23.87 -14.99
CA VAL A 204 -3.00 23.66 -13.52
C VAL A 204 -3.83 22.45 -13.11
N PHE A 205 -5.05 22.32 -13.62
CA PHE A 205 -5.90 21.17 -13.31
C PHE A 205 -5.36 19.86 -13.91
N ALA A 206 -4.73 19.90 -15.09
CA ALA A 206 -4.08 18.74 -15.69
C ALA A 206 -2.86 18.30 -14.88
N GLY A 207 -2.06 19.25 -14.41
CA GLY A 207 -0.93 18.99 -13.51
C GLY A 207 -1.39 18.36 -12.20
N PHE A 208 -2.49 18.86 -11.62
CA PHE A 208 -3.06 18.29 -10.40
C PHE A 208 -3.63 16.88 -10.63
N TYR A 209 -4.31 16.66 -11.76
CA TYR A 209 -4.76 15.33 -12.16
C TYR A 209 -3.59 14.35 -12.33
N ALA A 210 -2.50 14.78 -12.99
CA ALA A 210 -1.31 13.97 -13.16
C ALA A 210 -0.65 13.65 -11.81
N PHE A 211 -0.54 14.65 -10.92
CA PHE A 211 -0.03 14.48 -9.55
C PHE A 211 -0.83 13.43 -8.76
N LEU A 212 -2.16 13.56 -8.71
CA LEU A 212 -2.99 12.61 -7.97
C LEU A 212 -2.97 11.21 -8.60
N THR A 213 -3.03 11.12 -9.93
CA THR A 213 -3.01 9.83 -10.63
C THR A 213 -1.67 9.11 -10.42
N ALA A 214 -0.56 9.83 -10.50
CA ALA A 214 0.76 9.28 -10.21
C ALA A 214 0.89 8.86 -8.75
N GLY A 215 0.37 9.67 -7.81
CA GLY A 215 0.35 9.34 -6.39
C GLY A 215 -0.46 8.08 -6.11
N LEU A 216 -1.60 7.93 -6.80
CA LEU A 216 -2.47 6.76 -6.70
C LEU A 216 -1.80 5.49 -7.25
N ILE A 217 -1.15 5.57 -8.42
CA ILE A 217 -0.40 4.45 -8.99
C ILE A 217 0.76 4.07 -8.07
N TYR A 218 1.56 5.05 -7.64
CA TYR A 218 2.66 4.82 -6.71
C TYR A 218 2.17 4.12 -5.44
N PHE A 219 1.03 4.56 -4.91
CA PHE A 219 0.47 4.00 -3.69
C PHE A 219 -0.03 2.56 -3.85
N LEU A 220 -0.69 2.25 -4.96
CA LEU A 220 -1.14 0.88 -5.25
C LEU A 220 0.01 -0.10 -5.55
N ASP A 221 1.21 0.41 -5.83
CA ASP A 221 2.43 -0.35 -6.15
C ASP A 221 3.34 -0.58 -4.93
N ILE A 222 3.01 -0.05 -3.75
CA ILE A 222 3.86 -0.19 -2.54
C ILE A 222 3.98 -1.66 -2.08
N ASP A 223 2.88 -2.41 -2.12
CA ASP A 223 2.84 -3.81 -1.63
C ASP A 223 2.84 -4.85 -2.75
N ASN A 224 2.33 -4.49 -3.92
CA ASN A 224 2.35 -5.38 -5.06
C ASN A 224 3.52 -4.97 -5.94
N SER A 225 4.45 -5.89 -6.18
CA SER A 225 5.37 -5.74 -7.30
C SER A 225 4.56 -5.79 -8.60
N LEU A 226 3.87 -4.70 -8.97
CA LEU A 226 3.35 -4.55 -10.31
C LEU A 226 4.59 -4.41 -11.18
N ALA A 227 5.18 -5.55 -11.56
CA ALA A 227 6.35 -5.69 -12.41
C ALA A 227 6.16 -5.06 -13.81
N PHE A 228 5.00 -4.43 -14.03
CA PHE A 228 4.52 -3.87 -15.27
C PHE A 228 5.45 -2.80 -15.87
N PHE A 229 6.17 -2.05 -15.03
CA PHE A 229 7.16 -1.08 -15.50
C PHE A 229 8.58 -1.32 -14.98
N GLY A 230 8.81 -2.35 -14.15
CA GLY A 230 10.09 -2.54 -13.46
C GLY A 230 10.47 -1.35 -12.57
N ILE A 231 9.47 -0.54 -12.16
CA ILE A 231 9.62 0.57 -11.24
C ILE A 231 9.19 0.03 -9.88
N GLY A 232 10.09 0.01 -8.90
CA GLY A 232 9.70 -0.28 -7.51
C GLY A 232 9.33 1.01 -6.79
N ALA A 233 8.40 0.97 -5.84
CA ALA A 233 7.99 2.13 -5.07
C ALA A 233 9.01 2.54 -3.97
N ASN A 234 10.30 2.69 -4.31
CA ASN A 234 11.39 2.82 -3.33
C ASN A 234 11.77 4.26 -2.95
N GLY A 235 11.06 5.27 -3.43
CA GLY A 235 11.48 6.64 -3.18
C GLY A 235 10.76 7.71 -3.99
N ILE A 236 11.17 8.96 -3.73
CA ILE A 236 10.65 10.14 -4.42
C ILE A 236 11.04 10.17 -5.90
N ILE A 237 12.17 9.54 -6.27
CA ILE A 237 12.65 9.49 -7.65
C ILE A 237 11.71 8.63 -8.50
N GLU A 238 11.26 7.51 -7.96
CA GLU A 238 10.31 6.60 -8.60
C GLU A 238 8.94 7.23 -8.73
N TYR A 239 8.48 7.95 -7.70
CA TYR A 239 7.29 8.79 -7.81
C TYR A 239 7.41 9.82 -8.96
N LEU A 240 8.54 10.54 -9.07
CA LEU A 240 8.76 11.51 -10.15
C LEU A 240 8.80 10.85 -11.54
N LYS A 241 9.31 9.63 -11.66
CA LYS A 241 9.25 8.84 -12.91
C LYS A 241 7.80 8.53 -13.29
N ILE A 242 7.01 8.01 -12.36
CA ILE A 242 5.57 7.73 -12.60
C ILE A 242 4.83 9.01 -12.98
N LEU A 243 5.09 10.11 -12.26
CA LEU A 243 4.52 11.42 -12.57
C LEU A 243 4.87 11.89 -14.00
N SER A 244 6.13 11.72 -14.42
CA SER A 244 6.56 12.04 -15.78
C SER A 244 5.84 11.19 -16.83
N ILE A 245 5.72 9.88 -16.61
CA ILE A 245 5.01 8.96 -17.50
C ILE A 245 3.53 9.36 -17.64
N VAL A 246 2.86 9.62 -16.52
CA VAL A 246 1.44 10.06 -16.50
C VAL A 246 1.28 11.40 -17.22
N ALA A 247 2.18 12.36 -16.98
CA ALA A 247 2.14 13.67 -17.63
C ALA A 247 2.35 13.56 -19.16
N ILE A 248 3.32 12.76 -19.60
CA ILE A 248 3.57 12.51 -21.04
C ILE A 248 2.34 11.83 -21.67
N GLY A 249 1.76 10.84 -20.99
CA GLY A 249 0.54 10.16 -21.45
C GLY A 249 -0.64 11.12 -21.61
N LEU A 250 -0.81 12.07 -20.69
CA LEU A 250 -1.83 13.11 -20.78
C LEU A 250 -1.59 14.06 -21.95
N ILE A 251 -0.35 14.52 -22.14
CA ILE A 251 0.03 15.38 -23.28
C ILE A 251 -0.24 14.67 -24.60
N ALA A 252 0.20 13.41 -24.74
CA ALA A 252 -0.03 12.59 -25.92
C ALA A 252 -1.53 12.44 -26.20
N LYS A 253 -2.35 12.24 -25.15
CA LYS A 253 -3.80 12.17 -25.28
C LYS A 253 -4.41 13.48 -25.78
N VAL A 254 -3.99 14.63 -25.25
CA VAL A 254 -4.45 15.95 -25.70
C VAL A 254 -4.08 16.19 -27.17
N ILE A 255 -2.87 15.79 -27.59
CA ILE A 255 -2.42 15.88 -28.98
C ILE A 255 -3.32 15.03 -29.88
N LEU A 256 -3.62 13.78 -29.49
CA LEU A 256 -4.49 12.88 -30.25
C LEU A 256 -5.90 13.46 -30.42
N ILE A 257 -6.49 14.00 -29.35
CA ILE A 257 -7.79 14.69 -29.38
C ILE A 257 -7.74 15.90 -30.33
N SER A 258 -6.66 16.66 -30.30
CA SER A 258 -6.46 17.83 -31.17
C SER A 258 -6.38 17.43 -32.66
N ILE A 259 -5.57 16.41 -32.99
CA ILE A 259 -5.43 15.88 -34.35
C ILE A 259 -6.78 15.34 -34.85
N ALA A 260 -7.44 14.50 -34.05
CA ALA A 260 -8.72 13.91 -34.40
C ALA A 260 -9.76 15.00 -34.69
N SER A 261 -9.80 16.05 -33.89
CA SER A 261 -10.78 17.11 -34.09
C SER A 261 -10.48 18.05 -35.26
N ASN A 262 -9.20 18.25 -35.56
CA ASN A 262 -8.79 18.97 -36.77
C ASN A 262 -9.23 18.19 -38.02
N LEU A 263 -9.13 16.86 -38.01
CA LEU A 263 -9.60 15.99 -39.08
C LEU A 263 -11.12 16.11 -39.31
N PHE A 264 -11.90 16.33 -38.26
CA PHE A 264 -13.36 16.53 -38.34
C PHE A 264 -13.78 18.00 -38.54
N GLY A 265 -12.82 18.92 -38.73
CA GLY A 265 -13.11 20.32 -39.06
C GLY A 265 -13.77 21.13 -37.95
N ASN A 266 -13.73 20.69 -36.69
CA ASN A 266 -14.35 21.38 -35.57
C ASN A 266 -13.33 21.76 -34.51
N SER A 267 -12.94 23.04 -34.46
CA SER A 267 -11.94 23.53 -33.52
C SER A 267 -12.45 23.74 -32.09
N LYS A 268 -13.78 23.72 -31.86
CA LYS A 268 -14.39 23.99 -30.53
C LYS A 268 -14.60 22.72 -29.71
N ILE A 269 -14.83 21.58 -30.36
CA ILE A 269 -15.05 20.28 -29.70
C ILE A 269 -13.87 19.88 -28.77
N PRO A 270 -12.59 20.04 -29.12
CA PRO A 270 -11.46 19.57 -28.30
C PRO A 270 -11.37 20.27 -26.97
N ALA A 271 -11.56 21.59 -26.96
CA ALA A 271 -11.44 22.37 -25.75
C ALA A 271 -12.56 22.01 -24.77
N PHE A 272 -13.79 21.82 -25.29
CA PHE A 272 -14.90 21.30 -24.50
C PHE A 272 -14.63 19.88 -24.00
N TYR A 273 -14.16 19.00 -24.88
CA TYR A 273 -13.84 17.62 -24.58
C TYR A 273 -12.81 17.50 -23.45
N VAL A 274 -11.67 18.17 -23.61
CA VAL A 274 -10.56 18.12 -22.64
C VAL A 274 -11.00 18.70 -21.30
N LYS A 275 -11.71 19.83 -21.30
CA LYS A 275 -12.25 20.44 -20.07
C LYS A 275 -13.17 19.48 -19.33
N GLU A 276 -14.13 18.88 -20.03
CA GLU A 276 -15.13 18.01 -19.43
C GLU A 276 -14.52 16.69 -18.96
N MET A 277 -13.67 16.08 -19.80
CA MET A 277 -12.93 14.86 -19.47
C MET A 277 -12.05 15.06 -18.23
N LEU A 278 -11.36 16.20 -18.12
CA LEU A 278 -10.52 16.52 -16.99
C LEU A 278 -11.35 16.72 -15.72
N ASN A 279 -12.47 17.45 -15.78
CA ASN A 279 -13.35 17.66 -14.62
C ASN A 279 -13.87 16.33 -14.07
N ILE A 280 -14.38 15.44 -14.94
CA ILE A 280 -14.94 14.15 -14.55
C ILE A 280 -13.84 13.26 -13.96
N ASN A 281 -12.69 13.16 -14.63
CA ASN A 281 -11.55 12.35 -14.17
C ASN A 281 -10.99 12.84 -12.83
N LEU A 282 -10.80 14.15 -12.68
CA LEU A 282 -10.20 14.72 -11.48
C LEU A 282 -11.11 14.50 -10.26
N PHE A 283 -12.42 14.70 -10.40
CA PHE A 283 -13.38 14.40 -9.33
C PHE A 283 -13.27 12.96 -8.83
N PHE A 284 -13.26 12.00 -9.76
CA PHE A 284 -13.17 10.59 -9.42
C PHE A 284 -11.81 10.23 -8.79
N ILE A 285 -10.72 10.71 -9.37
CA ILE A 285 -9.37 10.46 -8.84
C ILE A 285 -9.17 11.08 -7.46
N ILE A 286 -9.73 12.27 -7.18
CA ILE A 286 -9.73 12.84 -5.82
C ILE A 286 -10.36 11.86 -4.85
N ILE A 287 -11.57 11.36 -5.14
CA ILE A 287 -12.27 10.41 -4.25
C ILE A 287 -11.44 9.15 -4.04
N LEU A 288 -10.93 8.55 -5.13
CA LEU A 288 -10.20 7.29 -5.05
C LEU A 288 -8.85 7.44 -4.34
N PHE A 289 -8.15 8.55 -4.56
CA PHE A 289 -6.88 8.88 -3.90
C PHE A 289 -7.07 9.05 -2.40
N PHE A 290 -8.00 9.92 -1.96
CA PHE A 290 -8.25 10.14 -0.54
C PHE A 290 -8.81 8.91 0.15
N SER A 291 -9.67 8.12 -0.52
CA SER A 291 -10.16 6.86 0.04
C SER A 291 -9.05 5.84 0.23
N SER A 292 -8.10 5.76 -0.71
CA SER A 292 -6.96 4.84 -0.60
C SER A 292 -6.04 5.24 0.55
N ILE A 293 -5.71 6.53 0.66
CA ILE A 293 -4.92 7.05 1.80
C ILE A 293 -5.62 6.76 3.12
N LEU A 294 -6.93 7.00 3.21
CA LEU A 294 -7.69 6.77 4.43
C LEU A 294 -7.61 5.30 4.85
N ILE A 295 -7.77 4.37 3.92
CA ILE A 295 -7.71 2.93 4.22
C ILE A 295 -6.33 2.53 4.73
N TYR A 296 -5.25 3.00 4.12
CA TYR A 296 -3.91 2.74 4.61
C TYR A 296 -3.65 3.35 5.98
N LEU A 297 -4.14 4.57 6.25
CA LEU A 297 -4.01 5.17 7.58
C LEU A 297 -4.72 4.36 8.67
N PHE A 298 -5.85 3.70 8.34
CA PHE A 298 -6.59 2.88 9.30
C PHE A 298 -6.03 1.46 9.43
N LEU A 299 -5.56 0.83 8.34
CA LEU A 299 -5.15 -0.58 8.32
C LEU A 299 -3.63 -0.77 8.35
N GLY A 300 -2.83 0.29 8.16
CA GLY A 300 -1.36 0.26 8.06
C GLY A 300 -0.83 -0.38 6.76
N SER A 301 -1.71 -0.90 5.90
CA SER A 301 -1.38 -1.53 4.62
C SER A 301 -2.58 -1.44 3.67
N ILE A 302 -2.36 -1.68 2.38
CA ILE A 302 -3.45 -1.72 1.39
C ILE A 302 -3.91 -3.17 1.26
N PRO A 303 -5.10 -3.54 1.76
CA PRO A 303 -5.57 -4.91 1.61
C PRO A 303 -5.79 -5.25 0.13
N ALA A 304 -5.46 -6.47 -0.28
CA ALA A 304 -5.63 -6.94 -1.66
C ALA A 304 -7.07 -6.78 -2.18
N PHE A 305 -8.06 -6.87 -1.28
CA PHE A 305 -9.46 -6.58 -1.59
C PHE A 305 -9.67 -5.12 -2.06
N TRP A 306 -9.04 -4.14 -1.40
CA TRP A 306 -9.15 -2.73 -1.80
C TRP A 306 -8.55 -2.47 -3.18
N LEU A 307 -7.44 -3.13 -3.50
CA LEU A 307 -6.83 -3.03 -4.83
C LEU A 307 -7.76 -3.58 -5.92
N SER A 308 -8.44 -4.69 -5.65
CA SER A 308 -9.45 -5.25 -6.55
C SER A 308 -10.64 -4.28 -6.71
N VAL A 309 -11.18 -3.76 -5.60
CA VAL A 309 -12.29 -2.79 -5.61
C VAL A 309 -11.91 -1.53 -6.38
N SER A 310 -10.71 -0.98 -6.14
CA SER A 310 -10.19 0.21 -6.81
C SER A 310 -10.03 0.00 -8.32
N THR A 311 -9.50 -1.15 -8.73
CA THR A 311 -9.35 -1.52 -10.14
C THR A 311 -10.71 -1.66 -10.84
N TYR A 312 -11.67 -2.37 -10.23
CA TYR A 312 -13.02 -2.49 -10.79
C TYR A 312 -13.76 -1.14 -10.80
N ALA A 313 -13.60 -0.31 -9.77
CA ALA A 313 -14.17 1.03 -9.71
C ALA A 313 -13.60 1.92 -10.82
N LEU A 314 -12.28 1.87 -11.06
CA LEU A 314 -11.64 2.57 -12.18
C LEU A 314 -12.22 2.11 -13.52
N LEU A 315 -12.32 0.80 -13.75
CA LEU A 315 -12.85 0.23 -15.00
C LEU A 315 -14.31 0.67 -15.23
N LEU A 316 -15.17 0.51 -14.22
CA LEU A 316 -16.56 0.96 -14.26
C LEU A 316 -16.65 2.46 -14.54
N PHE A 317 -15.81 3.26 -13.89
CA PHE A 317 -15.75 4.70 -14.08
C PHE A 317 -15.35 5.07 -15.51
N TYR A 318 -14.37 4.39 -16.11
CA TYR A 318 -13.98 4.64 -17.50
C TYR A 318 -15.13 4.39 -18.48
N ILE A 319 -15.91 3.34 -18.27
CA ILE A 319 -17.12 3.04 -19.06
C ILE A 319 -18.16 4.14 -18.86
N LEU A 320 -18.48 4.47 -17.60
CA LEU A 320 -19.47 5.49 -17.27
C LEU A 320 -19.09 6.86 -17.84
N ARG A 321 -17.82 7.24 -17.73
CA ARG A 321 -17.28 8.47 -18.29
C ARG A 321 -17.43 8.52 -19.80
N LEU A 322 -17.15 7.42 -20.50
CA LEU A 322 -17.33 7.34 -21.95
C LEU A 322 -18.79 7.62 -22.33
N VAL A 323 -19.73 6.98 -21.62
CA VAL A 323 -21.17 7.19 -21.81
C VAL A 323 -21.58 8.65 -21.51
N LEU A 324 -21.08 9.23 -20.41
CA LEU A 324 -21.37 10.62 -20.04
C LEU A 324 -20.85 11.61 -21.07
N LEU A 325 -19.60 11.45 -21.52
CA LEU A 325 -19.01 12.32 -22.55
C LEU A 325 -19.78 12.17 -23.86
N TYR A 326 -20.17 10.95 -24.24
CA TYR A 326 -20.97 10.71 -25.45
C TYR A 326 -22.27 11.52 -25.42
N PHE A 327 -23.04 11.43 -24.33
CA PHE A 327 -24.28 12.20 -24.19
C PHE A 327 -24.07 13.71 -24.15
N LYS A 328 -22.99 14.19 -23.52
CA LYS A 328 -22.68 15.64 -23.47
C LYS A 328 -22.33 16.20 -24.85
N ILE A 329 -21.55 15.47 -25.64
CA ILE A 329 -21.15 15.92 -26.98
C ILE A 329 -22.31 15.80 -27.96
N LEU A 330 -23.15 14.75 -27.83
CA LEU A 330 -24.36 14.60 -28.65
C LEU A 330 -25.28 15.83 -28.55
N LYS A 331 -25.37 16.43 -27.36
CA LYS A 331 -26.16 17.66 -27.13
C LYS A 331 -25.49 18.94 -27.67
N LEU A 332 -24.17 18.94 -27.79
CA LEU A 332 -23.40 20.10 -28.26
C LEU A 332 -23.45 20.26 -29.79
N SER A 333 -23.71 19.16 -30.50
CA SER A 333 -23.45 19.03 -31.92
C SER A 333 -24.77 18.87 -32.69
N SER A 334 -25.02 19.75 -33.67
CA SER A 334 -26.01 19.49 -34.72
C SER A 334 -25.52 18.49 -35.78
N PHE A 335 -24.38 17.82 -35.56
CA PHE A 335 -23.79 16.91 -36.53
C PHE A 335 -24.50 15.55 -36.57
N THR A 336 -24.37 14.88 -37.71
CA THR A 336 -24.75 13.48 -37.91
C THR A 336 -24.00 12.56 -36.95
N ASN A 337 -24.75 11.76 -36.17
CA ASN A 337 -24.29 10.83 -35.13
C ASN A 337 -23.06 9.96 -35.50
N LEU A 338 -22.86 9.68 -36.80
CA LEU A 338 -21.76 8.85 -37.33
C LEU A 338 -20.35 9.43 -37.10
N TYR A 339 -20.16 10.75 -37.24
CA TYR A 339 -18.84 11.37 -37.06
C TYR A 339 -18.41 11.37 -35.59
N LEU A 340 -19.38 11.64 -34.70
CA LEU A 340 -19.17 11.64 -33.25
C LEU A 340 -18.79 10.24 -32.76
N PHE A 341 -19.45 9.20 -33.27
CA PHE A 341 -19.11 7.82 -32.95
C PHE A 341 -17.67 7.45 -33.38
N SER A 342 -17.27 7.82 -34.61
CA SER A 342 -15.93 7.54 -35.12
C SER A 342 -14.84 8.25 -34.29
N TYR A 343 -15.09 9.50 -33.89
CA TYR A 343 -14.23 10.26 -32.99
C TYR A 343 -14.06 9.58 -31.62
N PHE A 344 -15.16 9.11 -31.01
CA PHE A 344 -15.09 8.38 -29.73
C PHE A 344 -14.35 7.05 -29.84
N CYS A 345 -14.55 6.34 -30.94
CA CYS A 345 -13.87 5.07 -31.17
C CYS A 345 -12.35 5.27 -31.15
N THR A 346 -11.88 6.26 -31.91
CA THR A 346 -10.44 6.58 -32.06
C THR A 346 -9.81 7.18 -30.81
N THR A 347 -10.52 8.04 -30.08
CA THR A 347 -9.94 8.80 -28.95
C THR A 347 -10.09 8.11 -27.59
N GLU A 348 -11.10 7.25 -27.41
CA GLU A 348 -11.37 6.59 -26.12
C GLU A 348 -11.46 5.07 -26.22
N ILE A 349 -12.29 4.52 -27.13
CA ILE A 349 -12.56 3.07 -27.15
C ILE A 349 -11.29 2.28 -27.51
N PHE A 350 -10.59 2.65 -28.57
CA PHE A 350 -9.37 1.94 -28.98
C PHE A 350 -8.28 2.00 -27.90
N PRO A 351 -7.88 3.17 -27.37
CA PRO A 351 -6.91 3.22 -26.27
C PRO A 351 -7.35 2.45 -25.03
N PHE A 352 -8.64 2.49 -24.69
CA PHE A 352 -9.19 1.73 -23.57
C PHE A 352 -9.11 0.21 -23.79
N LEU A 353 -9.50 -0.29 -24.97
CA LEU A 353 -9.42 -1.71 -25.31
C LEU A 353 -7.97 -2.22 -25.35
N ILE A 354 -7.05 -1.41 -25.88
CA ILE A 354 -5.61 -1.71 -25.84
C ILE A 354 -5.16 -1.82 -24.38
N GLY A 355 -5.48 -0.84 -23.54
CA GLY A 355 -5.16 -0.87 -22.12
C GLY A 355 -5.73 -2.12 -21.42
N LEU A 356 -7.01 -2.42 -21.62
CA LEU A 356 -7.68 -3.56 -21.01
C LEU A 356 -7.06 -4.90 -21.43
N LYS A 357 -6.66 -5.06 -22.70
CA LYS A 357 -5.96 -6.26 -23.18
C LYS A 357 -4.59 -6.43 -22.52
N TYR A 358 -3.88 -5.33 -22.26
CA TYR A 358 -2.60 -5.36 -21.57
C TYR A 358 -2.74 -5.61 -20.06
N PHE A 359 -3.83 -5.16 -19.43
CA PHE A 359 -4.08 -5.34 -18.00
C PHE A 359 -4.67 -6.72 -17.63
N LEU A 360 -5.42 -7.36 -18.53
CA LEU A 360 -6.02 -8.68 -18.29
C LEU A 360 -5.10 -9.85 -18.66
N ARG A 361 -3.92 -9.58 -19.21
CA ARG A 361 -2.91 -10.58 -19.53
C ARG A 361 -1.87 -10.62 -18.42
#